data_AF-A0A3B8WT05-F1
#
_entry.id   AF-A0A3B8WT05-F1
#
_cell.length_a   1.000
_cell.length_b   1.000
_cell.length_c   1.000
_cell.angle_alpha   90.00
_cell.angle_beta   90.00
_cell.angle_gamma   90.00
#
_symmetry.space_group_name_H-M   'P 1'
#
loop_
_entity.id
_entity.type
_entity.pdbx_description
1 polymer ?
#
loop_
_entity_poly.entity_id
_entity_poly.type
_entity_poly.pdbx_seq_one_letter_code
_entity_poly.pdbx_strand_id
1 'polypeptide(L)'
;MKTMTLDEVKNLPPLTKEEIDAAMNFKNTDFSDCPKMTKEELKEFRPWYEVHPEWIKMKKGDVHIKIDLDILDALKKGGKGYQQRLNQALRWAYENHCPYMSV
;
A
#
# COMPACT_ATOMS: atom_id res chain seq x y z
N MET A 1 1.26 25.29 8.52
CA MET A 1 0.74 24.29 9.50
C MET A 1 1.84 23.99 10.50
N LYS A 2 1.54 23.99 11.80
CA LYS A 2 2.50 23.61 12.84
C LYS A 2 2.53 22.09 12.93
N THR A 3 3.68 21.48 12.66
CA THR A 3 3.88 20.03 12.79
C THR A 3 4.33 19.71 14.20
N MET A 4 3.72 18.71 14.85
CA MET A 4 4.15 18.19 16.14
C MET A 4 4.80 16.81 15.97
N THR A 5 5.76 16.51 16.84
CA THR A 5 6.40 15.20 16.94
C THR A 5 5.56 14.23 17.77
N LEU A 6 5.79 12.92 17.61
CA LEU A 6 5.01 11.89 18.30
C LEU A 6 5.13 11.97 19.83
N ASP A 7 6.30 12.37 20.32
CA ASP A 7 6.57 12.51 21.76
C ASP A 7 5.88 13.73 22.35
N GLU A 8 5.76 14.82 21.59
CA GLU A 8 4.97 15.99 21.99
C GLU A 8 3.48 15.67 22.09
N VAL A 9 2.94 14.87 21.15
CA VAL A 9 1.52 14.47 21.14
C VAL A 9 1.17 13.59 22.35
N LYS A 10 2.07 12.68 22.74
CA LYS A 10 1.87 11.80 23.91
C LYS A 10 1.83 12.55 25.24
N ASN A 11 2.48 13.71 25.31
CA ASN A 11 2.55 14.54 26.51
C ASN A 11 1.42 15.58 26.58
N LEU A 12 0.48 15.59 25.63
CA LEU A 12 -0.69 16.46 25.68
C LEU A 12 -1.64 16.00 26.81
N PRO A 13 -2.33 16.95 27.48
CA PRO A 13 -3.36 16.59 28.43
C PRO A 13 -4.46 15.77 27.73
N PRO A 14 -5.09 14.81 28.44
CA PRO A 14 -6.23 14.08 27.89
C PRO A 14 -7.39 15.04 27.59
N LEU A 15 -8.16 14.76 26.54
CA LEU A 15 -9.35 15.55 26.22
C LEU A 15 -10.34 15.52 27.40
N THR A 16 -10.96 16.66 27.64
CA THR A 16 -12.05 16.79 28.61
C THR A 16 -13.30 16.06 28.10
N LYS A 17 -14.19 15.69 29.03
CA LYS A 17 -15.47 15.04 28.66
C LYS A 17 -16.32 15.91 27.73
N GLU A 18 -16.26 17.23 27.92
CA GLU A 18 -16.99 18.22 27.10
C GLU A 18 -16.46 18.27 25.67
N GLU A 19 -15.13 18.24 25.48
CA GLU A 19 -14.51 18.21 24.15
C GLU A 19 -14.81 16.91 23.40
N ILE A 20 -14.83 15.78 24.12
CA ILE A 20 -15.20 14.47 23.55
C ILE A 20 -16.66 14.48 23.11
N ASP A 21 -17.56 14.99 23.96
CA ASP A 21 -18.99 15.05 23.64
C ASP A 21 -19.26 15.99 22.47
N ALA A 22 -18.59 17.15 22.42
CA ALA A 22 -18.66 18.08 21.29
C ALA A 22 -18.17 17.44 19.98
N ALA A 23 -17.07 16.68 20.01
CA ALA A 23 -16.56 15.98 18.83
C ALA A 23 -17.49 14.86 18.35
N MET A 24 -18.08 14.10 19.29
CA MET A 24 -19.00 12.99 18.97
C MET A 24 -20.36 13.50 18.47
N ASN A 25 -20.83 14.62 18.99
CA ASN A 25 -22.12 15.22 18.61
C ASN A 25 -22.01 16.19 17.43
N PHE A 26 -20.80 16.43 16.91
CA PHE A 26 -20.60 17.29 15.76
C PHE A 26 -21.35 16.74 14.54
N LYS A 27 -22.29 17.53 14.02
CA LYS A 27 -22.98 17.27 12.76
C LYS A 27 -22.69 18.42 11.83
N ASN A 28 -22.00 18.13 10.72
CA ASN A 28 -21.84 19.13 9.68
C ASN A 28 -23.21 19.44 9.06
N THR A 29 -23.55 20.73 9.03
CA THR A 29 -24.80 21.25 8.47
C THR A 29 -24.59 21.97 7.14
N ASP A 30 -23.35 22.33 6.80
CA ASP A 30 -23.00 22.99 5.55
C ASP A 30 -22.32 22.00 4.61
N PHE A 31 -22.96 21.81 3.45
CA PHE A 31 -22.50 20.95 2.37
C PHE A 31 -22.42 21.74 1.05
N SER A 32 -22.34 23.07 1.12
CA SER A 32 -22.27 23.94 -0.06
C SER A 32 -21.03 23.69 -0.93
N ASP A 33 -19.95 23.19 -0.33
CA ASP A 33 -18.69 22.79 -0.96
C ASP A 33 -18.72 21.36 -1.54
N CYS A 34 -19.71 20.56 -1.18
CA CYS A 34 -19.85 19.17 -1.62
C CYS A 34 -20.81 19.09 -2.82
N PRO A 35 -20.33 18.85 -4.04
CA PRO A 35 -21.19 18.71 -5.20
C PRO A 35 -22.14 17.52 -5.01
N LYS A 36 -23.44 17.76 -5.19
CA LYS A 36 -24.45 16.70 -5.13
C LYS A 36 -24.33 15.85 -6.39
N MET A 37 -24.08 14.56 -6.21
CA MET A 37 -24.09 13.59 -7.31
C MET A 37 -25.50 13.06 -7.53
N THR A 38 -25.87 12.93 -8.80
CA THR A 38 -27.09 12.26 -9.24
C THR A 38 -26.94 10.74 -9.19
N LYS A 39 -28.06 10.01 -9.17
CA LYS A 39 -28.06 8.54 -9.20
C LYS A 39 -27.42 7.98 -10.49
N GLU A 40 -27.48 8.75 -11.58
CA GLU A 40 -26.93 8.39 -12.87
C GLU A 40 -25.40 8.45 -12.84
N GLU A 41 -24.82 9.55 -12.35
CA GLU A 41 -23.37 9.68 -12.16
C GLU A 41 -22.82 8.63 -11.17
N LEU A 42 -23.57 8.32 -10.11
CA LEU A 42 -23.17 7.29 -9.14
C LEU A 42 -23.06 5.89 -9.77
N LYS A 43 -23.85 5.61 -10.81
CA LYS A 43 -23.86 4.33 -11.51
C LYS A 43 -22.64 4.13 -12.40
N GLU A 44 -21.95 5.21 -12.77
CA GLU A 44 -20.72 5.17 -13.57
C GLU A 44 -19.49 4.79 -12.74
N PHE A 45 -19.58 4.85 -11.40
CA PHE A 45 -18.50 4.46 -10.51
C PHE A 45 -18.24 2.96 -10.65
N ARG A 46 -17.04 2.64 -11.13
CA ARG A 46 -16.52 1.28 -11.17
C ARG A 46 -15.48 1.10 -10.09
N PRO A 47 -15.37 -0.11 -9.52
CA PRO A 47 -14.29 -0.43 -8.61
C PRO A 47 -12.93 -0.13 -9.26
N TRP A 48 -12.05 0.53 -8.52
CA TRP A 48 -10.75 1.00 -9.02
C TRP A 48 -9.91 -0.10 -9.69
N TYR A 49 -9.97 -1.32 -9.16
CA TYR A 49 -9.24 -2.47 -9.71
C TYR A 49 -9.78 -2.96 -11.06
N GLU A 50 -11.04 -2.67 -11.40
CA GLU A 50 -11.60 -2.99 -12.73
C GLU A 50 -11.15 -1.97 -13.78
N VAL A 51 -10.94 -0.72 -13.36
CA VAL A 51 -10.51 0.37 -14.24
C VAL A 51 -8.99 0.34 -14.46
N HIS A 52 -8.22 -0.10 -13.47
CA HIS A 52 -6.76 -0.16 -13.51
C HIS A 52 -6.21 -1.57 -13.22
N PRO A 53 -6.52 -2.57 -14.07
CA PRO A 53 -6.04 -3.93 -13.90
C PRO A 53 -4.50 -4.04 -13.92
N GLU A 54 -3.82 -3.14 -14.64
CA GLU A 54 -2.37 -3.03 -14.70
C GLU A 54 -1.73 -2.59 -13.38
N TRP A 55 -2.51 -1.99 -12.48
CA TRP A 55 -2.07 -1.57 -11.14
C TRP A 55 -2.39 -2.62 -10.07
N ILE A 56 -3.15 -3.67 -10.42
CA ILE A 56 -3.31 -4.83 -9.57
C ILE A 56 -1.95 -5.50 -9.44
N LYS A 57 -1.35 -5.37 -8.25
CA LYS A 57 -0.10 -6.06 -7.94
C LYS A 57 -0.30 -7.55 -8.18
N MET A 58 0.55 -8.12 -9.02
CA MET A 58 0.61 -9.56 -9.28
C MET A 58 0.56 -10.31 -7.94
N LYS A 59 -0.37 -11.27 -7.80
CA LYS A 59 -0.48 -12.09 -6.59
C LYS A 59 0.87 -12.75 -6.35
N LYS A 60 1.49 -12.46 -5.21
CA LYS A 60 2.73 -13.12 -4.79
C LYS A 60 2.36 -14.36 -3.99
N GLY A 61 2.97 -15.49 -4.33
CA GLY A 61 2.97 -16.67 -3.47
C GLY A 61 4.16 -16.61 -2.52
N ASP A 62 3.97 -17.05 -1.28
CA ASP A 62 5.06 -17.26 -0.34
C ASP A 62 5.64 -18.65 -0.53
N VAL A 63 6.95 -18.71 -0.77
CA VAL A 63 7.71 -19.95 -0.87
C VAL A 63 8.92 -19.88 0.07
N HIS A 64 9.12 -20.95 0.84
CA HIS A 64 10.27 -21.08 1.75
C HIS A 64 11.27 -22.06 1.14
N ILE A 65 12.38 -21.52 0.63
CA ILE A 65 13.47 -22.29 0.03
C ILE A 65 14.81 -21.84 0.60
N LYS A 66 15.81 -22.73 0.55
CA LYS A 66 17.21 -22.37 0.81
C LYS A 66 17.87 -21.99 -0.53
N ILE A 67 18.71 -20.97 -0.49
CA ILE A 67 19.52 -20.49 -1.61
C ILE A 67 20.98 -20.55 -1.16
N ASP A 68 21.90 -20.85 -2.07
CA ASP A 68 23.33 -20.87 -1.80
C ASP A 68 23.82 -19.51 -1.27
N LEU A 69 24.81 -19.57 -0.37
CA LEU A 69 25.28 -18.40 0.39
C LEU A 69 25.91 -17.32 -0.50
N ASP A 70 26.64 -17.72 -1.53
CA ASP A 70 27.27 -16.83 -2.50
C ASP A 70 26.25 -16.03 -3.31
N ILE A 71 25.16 -16.68 -3.73
CA ILE A 71 24.03 -16.05 -4.42
C ILE A 71 23.29 -15.10 -3.47
N LEU A 72 23.06 -15.52 -2.22
CA LEU A 72 22.41 -14.68 -1.21
C LEU A 72 23.23 -13.41 -0.92
N ASP A 73 24.55 -13.54 -0.81
CA ASP A 73 25.44 -12.41 -0.60
C ASP A 73 25.45 -11.48 -1.82
N ALA A 74 25.49 -12.02 -3.04
CA ALA A 74 25.38 -11.24 -4.27
C ALA A 74 24.06 -10.43 -4.32
N LEU A 75 22.94 -11.03 -3.94
CA LEU A 75 21.64 -10.35 -3.88
C LEU A 75 21.60 -9.26 -2.80
N LYS A 76 22.27 -9.47 -1.67
CA LYS A 76 22.34 -8.51 -0.55
C LYS A 76 23.33 -7.37 -0.75
N LYS A 77 24.35 -7.51 -1.61
CA LYS A 77 25.30 -6.42 -1.94
C LYS A 77 24.60 -5.13 -2.39
N GLY A 78 23.47 -5.24 -3.08
CA GLY A 78 22.64 -4.10 -3.48
C GLY A 78 21.79 -3.47 -2.36
N GLY A 79 22.00 -3.83 -1.09
CA GLY A 79 21.27 -3.28 0.06
C GLY A 79 19.82 -3.76 0.17
N LYS A 80 18.93 -2.88 0.64
CA LYS A 80 17.49 -3.18 0.78
C LYS A 80 16.88 -3.58 -0.57
N GLY A 81 15.83 -4.41 -0.55
CA GLY A 81 15.11 -4.84 -1.75
C GLY A 81 15.64 -6.09 -2.45
N TYR A 82 16.49 -6.89 -1.81
CA TYR A 82 17.03 -8.13 -2.41
C TYR A 82 15.93 -9.13 -2.83
N GLN A 83 14.81 -9.21 -2.10
CA GLN A 83 13.65 -10.03 -2.46
C GLN A 83 13.02 -9.59 -3.79
N GLN A 84 12.99 -8.27 -4.05
CA GLN A 84 12.50 -7.74 -5.32
C GLN A 84 13.46 -8.05 -6.47
N ARG A 85 14.77 -7.94 -6.24
CA ARG A 85 15.80 -8.32 -7.21
C ARG A 85 15.75 -9.81 -7.55
N LEU A 86 15.53 -10.67 -6.55
CA LEU A 86 15.35 -12.11 -6.77
C LEU A 86 14.16 -12.37 -7.70
N ASN A 87 13.00 -11.77 -7.44
CA ASN A 87 11.82 -11.92 -8.30
C ASN A 87 12.05 -11.38 -9.72
N GLN A 88 12.80 -10.29 -9.89
CA GLN A 88 13.17 -9.77 -11.21
C GLN A 88 14.11 -10.72 -11.96
N ALA A 89 15.09 -11.30 -11.28
CA ALA A 89 16.01 -12.28 -11.89
C ALA A 89 15.26 -13.53 -12.35
N LEU A 90 14.32 -14.04 -11.55
CA LEU A 90 13.46 -15.16 -11.93
C LEU A 90 12.56 -14.81 -13.11
N ARG A 91 11.97 -13.61 -13.12
CA ARG A 91 11.16 -13.15 -14.27
C ARG A 91 11.98 -13.05 -15.54
N TRP A 92 13.17 -12.46 -15.46
CA TRP A 92 14.08 -12.36 -16.59
C TRP A 92 14.46 -13.75 -17.11
N ALA A 93 14.77 -14.70 -16.22
CA ALA A 93 15.06 -16.08 -16.62
C ALA A 93 13.87 -16.73 -17.34
N TYR A 94 12.63 -16.40 -16.95
CA TYR A 94 11.42 -16.96 -17.55
C TYR A 94 11.22 -16.41 -18.96
N GLU A 95 11.29 -15.09 -19.12
CA GLU A 95 11.14 -14.40 -20.41
C GLU A 95 12.24 -14.78 -21.42
N ASN A 96 13.45 -15.09 -20.93
CA ASN A 96 14.58 -15.50 -21.76
C ASN A 96 14.67 -17.02 -21.97
N HIS A 97 13.61 -17.77 -21.64
CA HIS A 97 13.53 -19.22 -21.87
C HIS A 97 14.71 -19.99 -21.23
N CYS A 98 15.03 -19.67 -19.98
CA CYS A 98 16.06 -20.38 -19.22
C CYS A 98 15.80 -21.89 -19.26
N PRO A 99 16.77 -22.72 -19.69
CA PRO A 99 16.58 -24.16 -19.90
C PRO A 99 16.25 -24.91 -18.60
N TYR A 100 16.52 -24.30 -17.44
CA TYR A 100 16.23 -24.87 -16.13
C TYR A 100 14.83 -24.54 -15.60
N MET A 101 14.02 -23.75 -16.34
CA MET A 101 12.68 -23.33 -15.91
C MET A 101 11.53 -23.91 -16.75
N SER A 102 11.83 -24.52 -17.88
CA SER A 102 10.92 -25.40 -18.61
C SER A 102 11.22 -26.85 -18.26
N VAL A 103 10.28 -27.52 -17.58
CA VAL A 103 10.28 -28.99 -17.45
C VAL A 103 9.66 -29.60 -18.70
#